data_AF-A0A7M4FXB7-F1
#
_entry.id   AF-A0A7M4FXB7-F1
#
_cell.length_a   1.000
_cell.length_b   1.000
_cell.length_c   1.000
_cell.angle_alpha   90.00
_cell.angle_beta   90.00
_cell.angle_gamma   90.00
#
_symmetry.space_group_name_H-M   'P 1'
#
loop_
_entity.id
_entity.type
_entity.pdbx_description
1 polymer ?
#
loop_
_entity_poly.entity_id
_entity_poly.type
_entity_poly.pdbx_seq_one_letter_code
_entity_poly.pdbx_strand_id
1 'polypeptide(L)'
;MDPIYHTFFFLLGFYKIDPALSTCVTGCSCSTDNFGRSLLCISSFLRKVPGNIPQDIRKIRIENSHLTELPRGSFSNVSALEYLWLNFNNITVMHLKSLERLKNLKELRLQGNKLSSVPWTAFQDTTALKILDLKHNRLDVLPEHALRYLPNLTYLDLSSNQLTVISRDVFFNWPMYQKAQQAERRMDTISNAVLALHDNPWICDCRLKGFVQFIKSIGPPVILMNSYLTCSSPKFRAGKFFYDVELNSCMKPLTSSVEANVTVQVGLNVTLTCLVQARPSPVAWWTYTLKHLRGFNVSTAYIGEDTIKSELIIPSARLMDEGNYTCTAVNFIGNSSTKISLKVQAPRMVSSSSFSSSGSEEYPYIDVRIAKQTVYGITLEWYAVTDNPSETWYTLHFGRYDDSTKEMIYIGPGVNTYSVNDLLPATKYELCVTLRNQSPQNGQCIVFVTGRDISDLEQREKLIHIIIIVCAMVLAVPAGMYACTMESSFNCLEKCFELCRKNRKGQKNLREGKKENTFDSLPSGSEEGLCHQNSSEGKKKLKTQEAVHKPNKQKSDHRNSADLY
;
A
#
# COMPACT_ATOMS: atom_id res chain seq x y z
N MET A 1 76.25 -4.78 38.94
CA MET A 1 75.48 -3.60 38.48
C MET A 1 75.47 -3.48 36.97
N ASP A 2 74.56 -4.08 36.20
CA ASP A 2 73.99 -5.43 36.30
C ASP A 2 73.48 -5.89 34.92
N PRO A 3 73.72 -7.14 34.49
CA PRO A 3 73.24 -7.66 33.19
C PRO A 3 71.71 -7.82 33.13
N ILE A 4 71.01 -7.58 34.24
CA ILE A 4 69.56 -7.72 34.41
C ILE A 4 68.77 -6.62 33.66
N TYR A 5 69.37 -5.44 33.45
CA TYR A 5 68.67 -4.30 32.83
C TYR A 5 68.34 -4.52 31.35
N HIS A 6 69.23 -5.17 30.60
CA HIS A 6 69.01 -5.45 29.17
C HIS A 6 68.02 -6.60 28.94
N THR A 7 68.00 -7.62 29.80
CA THR A 7 67.01 -8.71 29.70
C THR A 7 65.60 -8.21 30.05
N PHE A 8 65.46 -7.28 31.00
CA PHE A 8 64.17 -6.66 31.32
C PHE A 8 63.61 -5.82 30.16
N PHE A 9 64.46 -5.04 29.48
CA PHE A 9 64.03 -4.30 28.27
C PHE A 9 63.69 -5.21 27.09
N PHE A 10 64.39 -6.34 26.91
CA PHE A 10 64.00 -7.34 25.91
C PHE A 10 62.66 -8.02 26.25
N LEU A 11 62.39 -8.32 27.52
CA LEU A 11 61.11 -8.90 27.95
C LEU A 11 59.93 -7.93 27.78
N LEU A 12 60.13 -6.62 28.01
CA LEU A 12 59.12 -5.59 27.70
C LEU A 12 58.96 -5.37 26.20
N GLY A 13 60.04 -5.45 25.41
CA GLY A 13 59.98 -5.42 23.94
C GLY A 13 59.31 -6.64 23.30
N PHE A 14 59.25 -7.77 24.00
CA PHE A 14 58.59 -9.00 23.55
C PHE A 14 57.23 -9.28 24.19
N TYR A 15 56.61 -8.30 24.85
CA TYR A 15 55.15 -8.19 24.84
C TYR A 15 54.70 -7.85 23.40
N LYS A 16 54.65 -8.88 22.56
CA LYS A 16 54.07 -8.80 21.21
C LYS A 16 52.64 -8.29 21.33
N ILE A 17 52.44 -7.03 20.96
CA ILE A 17 51.15 -6.61 20.39
C ILE A 17 51.04 -7.41 19.10
N ASP A 18 50.32 -8.53 19.17
CA ASP A 18 50.16 -9.46 18.07
C ASP A 18 49.59 -8.68 16.86
N PRO A 19 50.27 -8.60 15.70
CA PRO A 19 49.87 -7.72 14.61
C PRO A 19 48.50 -8.08 14.00
N ALA A 20 47.95 -9.25 14.34
CA ALA A 20 46.56 -9.60 14.06
C ALA A 20 45.53 -8.75 14.85
N LEU A 21 45.90 -8.15 15.98
CA LEU A 21 44.96 -7.65 17.00
C LEU A 21 44.37 -6.25 16.69
N SER A 22 45.09 -5.38 15.97
CA SER A 22 44.79 -3.95 15.87
C SER A 22 43.93 -3.49 14.67
N THR A 23 43.74 -4.34 13.66
CA THR A 23 43.00 -3.99 12.42
C THR A 23 41.48 -4.06 12.61
N CYS A 24 40.92 -3.13 13.39
CA CYS A 24 39.46 -2.95 13.48
C CYS A 24 38.92 -1.98 12.40
N VAL A 25 37.64 -2.13 12.05
CA VAL A 25 36.95 -1.24 11.10
C VAL A 25 36.69 0.13 11.76
N THR A 26 37.02 1.22 11.05
CA THR A 26 36.76 2.59 11.49
C THR A 26 35.28 2.83 11.76
N GLY A 27 34.95 3.29 12.97
CA GLY A 27 33.55 3.49 13.42
C GLY A 27 32.94 2.27 14.14
N CYS A 28 33.69 1.19 14.30
CA CYS A 28 33.33 0.01 15.08
C CYS A 28 34.40 -0.28 16.15
N SER A 29 34.06 -1.10 17.14
CA SER A 29 34.98 -1.68 18.12
C SER A 29 35.17 -3.17 17.85
N CYS A 30 36.34 -3.71 18.21
CA CYS A 30 36.65 -5.13 18.07
C CYS A 30 37.05 -5.69 19.43
N SER A 31 36.40 -6.78 19.84
CA SER A 31 36.57 -7.40 21.16
C SER A 31 36.57 -8.91 21.06
N THR A 32 37.45 -9.59 21.79
CA THR A 32 37.35 -11.04 21.97
C THR A 32 36.35 -11.34 23.08
N ASP A 33 35.34 -12.16 22.79
CA ASP A 33 34.38 -12.67 23.77
C ASP A 33 34.30 -14.21 23.71
N ASN A 34 33.38 -14.81 24.46
CA ASN A 34 33.23 -16.28 24.53
C ASN A 34 32.86 -16.94 23.18
N PHE A 35 32.51 -16.16 22.16
CA PHE A 35 32.21 -16.62 20.80
C PHE A 35 33.39 -16.40 19.84
N GLY A 36 34.52 -15.89 20.34
CA GLY A 36 35.73 -15.55 19.58
C GLY A 36 35.85 -14.05 19.32
N ARG A 37 36.50 -13.67 18.21
CA ARG A 37 36.65 -12.26 17.85
C ARG A 37 35.34 -11.70 17.32
N SER A 38 34.86 -10.63 17.95
CA SER A 38 33.61 -9.95 17.64
C SER A 38 33.85 -8.55 17.07
N LEU A 39 33.09 -8.17 16.04
CA LEU A 39 32.97 -6.80 15.53
C LEU A 39 31.68 -6.17 16.07
N LEU A 40 31.79 -5.01 16.72
CA LEU A 40 30.71 -4.28 17.37
C LEU A 40 30.56 -2.88 16.77
N CYS A 41 29.47 -2.64 16.03
CA CYS A 41 29.11 -1.35 15.47
C CYS A 41 27.72 -0.97 16.01
N ILE A 42 27.64 -0.05 16.97
CA ILE A 42 26.39 0.28 17.68
C ILE A 42 26.16 1.79 17.58
N SER A 43 24.99 2.19 17.07
CA SER A 43 24.63 3.61 16.82
C SER A 43 25.57 4.35 15.86
N SER A 44 26.33 3.60 15.04
CA SER A 44 27.27 4.12 14.04
C SER A 44 26.55 4.39 12.71
N PHE A 45 26.67 5.60 12.14
CA PHE A 45 25.94 6.00 10.93
C PHE A 45 26.52 5.41 9.62
N LEU A 46 26.57 4.08 9.52
CA LEU A 46 27.28 3.35 8.46
C LEU A 46 26.56 3.36 7.10
N ARG A 47 25.21 3.30 7.09
CA ARG A 47 24.32 3.11 5.91
C ARG A 47 24.52 1.82 5.10
N LYS A 48 25.75 1.30 4.98
CA LYS A 48 26.12 0.04 4.31
C LYS A 48 27.05 -0.79 5.19
N VAL A 49 27.12 -2.09 4.93
CA VAL A 49 28.07 -3.00 5.60
C VAL A 49 29.51 -2.63 5.20
N PRO A 50 30.47 -2.51 6.14
CA PRO A 50 31.87 -2.25 5.81
C PRO A 50 32.50 -3.39 5.01
N GLY A 51 33.30 -3.09 3.97
CA GLY A 51 33.92 -4.11 3.13
C GLY A 51 35.22 -4.72 3.67
N ASN A 52 35.87 -4.05 4.63
CA ASN A 52 37.19 -4.39 5.18
C ASN A 52 37.12 -5.12 6.53
N ILE A 53 36.14 -5.99 6.72
CA ILE A 53 35.99 -6.78 7.95
C ILE A 53 37.06 -7.89 7.99
N PRO A 54 37.82 -8.05 9.10
CA PRO A 54 38.82 -9.12 9.26
C PRO A 54 38.22 -10.53 9.15
N GLN A 55 38.94 -11.45 8.50
CA GLN A 55 38.43 -12.78 8.13
C GLN A 55 38.21 -13.73 9.32
N ASP A 56 38.86 -13.44 10.46
CA ASP A 56 38.83 -14.21 11.70
C ASP A 56 37.65 -13.85 12.63
N ILE A 57 36.83 -12.87 12.25
CA ILE A 57 35.64 -12.45 12.98
C ILE A 57 34.58 -13.57 12.96
N ARG A 58 34.28 -14.10 14.16
CA ARG A 58 33.24 -15.13 14.37
C ARG A 58 31.87 -14.53 14.65
N LYS A 59 31.80 -13.25 15.02
CA LYS A 59 30.56 -12.59 15.42
C LYS A 59 30.53 -11.13 14.96
N ILE A 60 29.46 -10.74 14.28
CA ILE A 60 29.22 -9.37 13.83
C ILE A 60 27.93 -8.87 14.49
N ARG A 61 28.00 -7.73 15.18
CA ARG A 61 26.84 -7.02 15.75
C ARG A 61 26.83 -5.60 15.20
N ILE A 62 25.94 -5.33 14.24
CA ILE A 62 25.71 -4.00 13.68
C ILE A 62 24.28 -3.58 14.05
N GLU A 63 24.13 -2.73 15.06
CA GLU A 63 22.82 -2.33 15.59
C GLU A 63 22.60 -0.82 15.53
N ASN A 64 21.35 -0.39 15.33
CA ASN A 64 20.96 1.03 15.28
C ASN A 64 21.82 1.87 14.32
N SER A 65 22.30 1.27 13.22
CA SER A 65 23.37 1.81 12.36
C SER A 65 22.87 2.25 10.97
N HIS A 66 21.55 2.40 10.83
CA HIS A 66 20.86 2.86 9.63
C HIS A 66 21.20 2.10 8.34
N LEU A 67 21.59 0.82 8.43
CA LEU A 67 21.79 -0.02 7.24
C LEU A 67 20.49 -0.08 6.42
N THR A 68 20.54 0.17 5.10
CA THR A 68 19.34 0.18 4.24
C THR A 68 19.19 -1.07 3.38
N GLU A 69 20.30 -1.75 3.08
CA GLU A 69 20.36 -2.88 2.14
C GLU A 69 21.45 -3.88 2.56
N LEU A 70 21.27 -5.14 2.18
CA LEU A 70 22.33 -6.16 2.23
C LEU A 70 22.72 -6.56 0.79
N PRO A 71 23.71 -5.86 0.18
CA PRO A 71 24.15 -6.15 -1.19
C PRO A 71 24.87 -7.50 -1.30
N ARG A 72 25.13 -7.92 -2.54
CA ARG A 72 25.92 -9.12 -2.84
C ARG A 72 27.27 -9.09 -2.13
N GLY A 73 27.63 -10.22 -1.52
CA GLY A 73 28.97 -10.42 -0.97
C GLY A 73 29.29 -9.62 0.29
N SER A 74 28.28 -8.99 0.93
CA SER A 74 28.44 -8.16 2.14
C SER A 74 29.28 -8.81 3.24
N PHE A 75 29.27 -10.15 3.33
CA PHE A 75 30.01 -10.94 4.31
C PHE A 75 30.92 -11.99 3.66
N SER A 76 31.20 -11.89 2.36
CA SER A 76 31.89 -12.94 1.57
C SER A 76 33.37 -13.18 1.95
N ASN A 77 33.95 -12.29 2.76
CA ASN A 77 35.29 -12.38 3.32
C ASN A 77 35.35 -13.03 4.72
N VAL A 78 34.21 -13.21 5.41
CA VAL A 78 34.14 -13.72 6.79
C VAL A 78 33.52 -15.12 6.84
N SER A 79 34.17 -16.09 6.19
CA SER A 79 33.72 -17.49 6.19
C SER A 79 33.78 -18.18 7.57
N ALA A 80 34.48 -17.58 8.54
CA ALA A 80 34.50 -18.01 9.94
C ALA A 80 33.31 -17.50 10.77
N LEU A 81 32.40 -16.71 10.19
CA LEU A 81 31.27 -16.10 10.90
C LEU A 81 30.24 -17.14 11.37
N GLU A 82 29.97 -17.13 12.67
CA GLU A 82 28.99 -18.00 13.34
C GLU A 82 27.74 -17.23 13.80
N TYR A 83 27.89 -15.93 14.12
CA TYR A 83 26.82 -15.08 14.65
C TYR A 83 26.72 -13.76 13.87
N LEU A 84 25.56 -13.46 13.30
CA LEU A 84 25.31 -12.22 12.55
C LEU A 84 24.06 -11.52 13.09
N TRP A 85 24.26 -10.41 13.79
CA TRP A 85 23.20 -9.59 14.39
C TRP A 85 23.14 -8.23 13.70
N LEU A 86 22.03 -7.95 13.03
CA LEU A 86 21.79 -6.76 12.18
C LEU A 86 20.56 -5.98 12.68
N ASN A 87 20.37 -5.97 13.99
CA ASN A 87 19.13 -5.67 14.68
C ASN A 87 18.83 -4.16 14.68
N PHE A 88 17.55 -3.78 14.59
CA PHE A 88 17.09 -2.38 14.64
C PHE A 88 17.79 -1.46 13.62
N ASN A 89 17.99 -1.95 12.40
CA ASN A 89 18.44 -1.13 11.26
C ASN A 89 17.24 -0.73 10.37
N ASN A 90 17.52 -0.23 9.17
CA ASN A 90 16.50 0.22 8.20
C ASN A 90 16.49 -0.69 6.96
N ILE A 91 16.87 -1.97 7.10
CA ILE A 91 17.09 -2.85 5.95
C ILE A 91 15.74 -3.16 5.28
N THR A 92 15.59 -2.79 4.02
CA THR A 92 14.39 -3.05 3.21
C THR A 92 14.60 -4.17 2.18
N VAL A 93 15.83 -4.31 1.67
CA VAL A 93 16.18 -5.26 0.60
C VAL A 93 17.41 -6.08 0.97
N MET A 94 17.34 -7.38 0.70
CA MET A 94 18.43 -8.34 0.91
C MET A 94 18.70 -9.09 -0.41
N HIS A 95 19.94 -9.05 -0.89
CA HIS A 95 20.32 -9.72 -2.14
C HIS A 95 20.44 -11.24 -1.94
N LEU A 96 20.10 -12.06 -2.95
CA LEU A 96 20.14 -13.53 -2.87
C LEU A 96 21.53 -14.13 -2.63
N LYS A 97 22.59 -13.34 -2.86
CA LYS A 97 24.00 -13.65 -2.56
C LYS A 97 24.59 -12.74 -1.47
N SER A 98 23.78 -12.30 -0.50
CA SER A 98 24.25 -11.53 0.66
C SER A 98 24.96 -12.41 1.71
N LEU A 99 24.49 -13.65 1.88
CA LEU A 99 25.06 -14.69 2.77
C LEU A 99 26.01 -15.66 2.03
N GLU A 100 26.47 -15.30 0.82
CA GLU A 100 27.31 -16.14 -0.05
C GLU A 100 28.58 -16.60 0.72
N ARG A 101 28.75 -17.93 0.87
CA ARG A 101 29.81 -18.64 1.63
C ARG A 101 29.68 -18.74 3.16
N LEU A 102 28.61 -18.25 3.80
CA LEU A 102 28.46 -18.27 5.27
C LEU A 102 28.05 -19.64 5.87
N LYS A 103 28.77 -20.71 5.50
CA LYS A 103 28.45 -22.10 5.88
C LYS A 103 28.45 -22.38 7.38
N ASN A 104 29.25 -21.63 8.13
CA ASN A 104 29.40 -21.76 9.59
C ASN A 104 28.37 -20.96 10.39
N LEU A 105 27.50 -20.18 9.74
CA LEU A 105 26.56 -19.29 10.43
C LEU A 105 25.51 -20.11 11.20
N LYS A 106 25.52 -19.99 12.52
CA LYS A 106 24.62 -20.67 13.47
C LYS A 106 23.41 -19.81 13.80
N GLU A 107 23.58 -18.49 13.81
CA GLU A 107 22.59 -17.54 14.28
C GLU A 107 22.57 -16.27 13.41
N LEU A 108 21.41 -15.98 12.81
CA LEU A 108 21.12 -14.76 12.07
C LEU A 108 19.97 -14.02 12.75
N ARG A 109 20.22 -12.75 13.07
CA ARG A 109 19.22 -11.85 13.64
C ARG A 109 19.05 -10.59 12.80
N LEU A 110 17.80 -10.31 12.43
CA LEU A 110 17.36 -9.26 11.53
C LEU A 110 16.14 -8.50 12.08
N GLN A 111 15.84 -8.63 13.38
CA GLN A 111 14.65 -8.06 13.98
C GLN A 111 14.63 -6.54 14.04
N GLY A 112 13.45 -5.95 13.94
CA GLY A 112 13.26 -4.50 13.95
C GLY A 112 13.75 -3.78 12.69
N ASN A 113 13.77 -4.49 11.55
CA ASN A 113 14.11 -3.93 10.23
C ASN A 113 12.82 -3.60 9.44
N LYS A 114 12.94 -3.42 8.11
CA LYS A 114 11.83 -3.06 7.22
C LYS A 114 11.73 -4.02 6.02
N LEU A 115 12.16 -5.28 6.20
CA LEU A 115 12.11 -6.30 5.16
C LEU A 115 10.64 -6.66 4.85
N SER A 116 10.21 -6.43 3.60
CA SER A 116 8.93 -6.95 3.10
C SER A 116 9.05 -8.37 2.54
N SER A 117 10.25 -8.79 2.15
CA SER A 117 10.53 -10.19 1.78
C SER A 117 11.99 -10.56 2.10
N VAL A 118 12.27 -11.86 2.07
CA VAL A 118 13.61 -12.43 2.27
C VAL A 118 13.91 -13.37 1.09
N PRO A 119 15.12 -13.35 0.50
CA PRO A 119 15.50 -14.32 -0.52
C PRO A 119 15.78 -15.68 0.15
N TRP A 120 14.75 -16.49 0.37
CA TRP A 120 14.85 -17.77 1.09
C TRP A 120 15.88 -18.75 0.52
N THR A 121 16.18 -18.66 -0.78
CA THR A 121 17.27 -19.40 -1.45
C THR A 121 18.66 -19.05 -0.94
N ALA A 122 18.88 -17.85 -0.38
CA ALA A 122 20.17 -17.44 0.20
C ALA A 122 20.57 -18.30 1.41
N PHE A 123 19.61 -18.92 2.10
CA PHE A 123 19.88 -19.81 3.23
C PHE A 123 20.48 -21.16 2.81
N GLN A 124 20.50 -21.49 1.52
CA GLN A 124 21.19 -22.67 0.99
C GLN A 124 22.71 -22.63 1.27
N ASP A 125 23.30 -21.43 1.37
CA ASP A 125 24.71 -21.24 1.76
C ASP A 125 24.95 -21.33 3.28
N THR A 126 23.91 -21.28 4.12
CA THR A 126 23.99 -21.25 5.59
C THR A 126 23.51 -22.55 6.24
N THR A 127 24.13 -23.67 5.88
CA THR A 127 23.66 -25.01 6.28
C THR A 127 23.78 -25.31 7.78
N ALA A 128 24.59 -24.54 8.53
CA ALA A 128 24.69 -24.63 9.99
C ALA A 128 23.62 -23.82 10.75
N LEU A 129 22.73 -23.09 10.06
CA LEU A 129 21.83 -22.12 10.70
C LEU A 129 20.79 -22.80 11.60
N LYS A 130 20.84 -22.45 12.90
CA LYS A 130 19.93 -22.93 13.95
C LYS A 130 18.91 -21.87 14.37
N ILE A 131 19.30 -20.60 14.35
CA ILE A 131 18.48 -19.49 14.85
C ILE A 131 18.30 -18.47 13.73
N LEU A 132 17.04 -18.17 13.39
CA LEU A 132 16.64 -17.12 12.45
C LEU A 132 15.58 -16.23 13.11
N ASP A 133 15.97 -15.00 13.45
CA ASP A 133 15.09 -13.99 14.03
C ASP A 133 14.76 -12.91 12.97
N LEU A 134 13.49 -12.88 12.55
CA LEU A 134 12.91 -11.95 11.58
C LEU A 134 11.78 -11.11 12.21
N LYS A 135 11.69 -11.06 13.55
CA LYS A 135 10.65 -10.35 14.31
C LYS A 135 10.57 -8.85 13.96
N HIS A 136 9.40 -8.22 14.07
CA HIS A 136 9.23 -6.78 13.81
C HIS A 136 9.80 -6.36 12.44
N ASN A 137 9.39 -7.05 11.38
CA ASN A 137 9.65 -6.68 9.99
C ASN A 137 8.31 -6.38 9.28
N ARG A 138 8.26 -6.50 7.95
CA ARG A 138 7.09 -6.20 7.11
C ARG A 138 6.73 -7.37 6.19
N LEU A 139 7.09 -8.59 6.57
CA LEU A 139 6.88 -9.79 5.76
C LEU A 139 5.38 -10.06 5.63
N ASP A 140 4.85 -10.05 4.41
CA ASP A 140 3.44 -10.23 4.08
C ASP A 140 3.13 -11.64 3.54
N VAL A 141 4.09 -12.24 2.83
CA VAL A 141 4.01 -13.57 2.21
C VAL A 141 5.15 -14.49 2.69
N LEU A 142 4.81 -15.72 3.07
CA LEU A 142 5.78 -16.80 3.33
C LEU A 142 5.62 -17.92 2.28
N PRO A 143 6.55 -18.05 1.30
CA PRO A 143 6.47 -19.05 0.24
C PRO A 143 6.52 -20.50 0.74
N GLU A 144 5.81 -21.42 0.07
CA GLU A 144 5.66 -22.83 0.46
C GLU A 144 6.97 -23.62 0.58
N HIS A 145 8.06 -23.15 -0.03
CA HIS A 145 9.37 -23.79 0.01
C HIS A 145 10.39 -23.02 0.87
N ALA A 146 9.97 -21.96 1.58
CA ALA A 146 10.84 -21.10 2.38
C ALA A 146 11.71 -21.88 3.39
N LEU A 147 11.11 -22.81 4.14
CA LEU A 147 11.78 -23.58 5.18
C LEU A 147 12.57 -24.80 4.65
N ARG A 148 12.46 -25.11 3.35
CA ARG A 148 13.19 -26.23 2.71
C ARG A 148 14.71 -26.00 2.74
N TYR A 149 15.15 -24.75 2.67
CA TYR A 149 16.56 -24.34 2.69
C TYR A 149 17.17 -24.29 4.10
N LEU A 150 16.38 -24.64 5.14
CA LEU A 150 16.73 -24.44 6.56
C LEU A 150 16.73 -25.79 7.33
N PRO A 151 17.62 -26.75 6.99
CA PRO A 151 17.52 -28.16 7.40
C PRO A 151 17.88 -28.46 8.86
N ASN A 152 18.52 -27.51 9.54
CA ASN A 152 19.04 -27.59 10.92
C ASN A 152 18.46 -26.50 11.84
N LEU A 153 17.44 -25.77 11.37
CA LEU A 153 16.82 -24.66 12.10
C LEU A 153 16.03 -25.18 13.32
N THR A 154 16.29 -24.60 14.49
CA THR A 154 15.64 -24.90 15.78
C THR A 154 14.99 -23.67 16.42
N TYR A 155 15.13 -22.48 15.84
CA TYR A 155 14.43 -21.28 16.28
C TYR A 155 14.07 -20.42 15.07
N LEU A 156 12.78 -20.11 14.93
CA LEU A 156 12.24 -19.22 13.90
C LEU A 156 11.28 -18.22 14.54
N ASP A 157 11.67 -16.94 14.57
CA ASP A 157 10.75 -15.85 14.96
C ASP A 157 10.31 -15.07 13.72
N LEU A 158 9.01 -15.16 13.43
CA LEU A 158 8.27 -14.41 12.41
C LEU A 158 7.18 -13.53 13.04
N SER A 159 7.20 -13.34 14.35
CA SER A 159 6.21 -12.54 15.07
C SER A 159 6.28 -11.06 14.72
N SER A 160 5.17 -10.35 14.93
CA SER A 160 5.06 -8.90 14.66
C SER A 160 5.43 -8.53 13.21
N ASN A 161 4.93 -9.31 12.25
CA ASN A 161 5.07 -9.09 10.81
C ASN A 161 3.69 -8.78 10.18
N GLN A 162 3.55 -8.90 8.86
CA GLN A 162 2.33 -8.59 8.11
C GLN A 162 1.71 -9.85 7.47
N LEU A 163 2.05 -11.03 7.98
CA LEU A 163 1.63 -12.32 7.42
C LEU A 163 0.11 -12.49 7.56
N THR A 164 -0.58 -12.60 6.43
CA THR A 164 -2.05 -12.68 6.38
C THR A 164 -2.55 -14.10 6.18
N VAL A 165 -1.97 -14.83 5.23
CA VAL A 165 -2.33 -16.20 4.87
C VAL A 165 -1.07 -17.01 4.57
N ILE A 166 -1.01 -18.22 5.11
CA ILE A 166 0.11 -19.16 4.94
C ILE A 166 -0.47 -20.56 4.65
N SER A 167 0.17 -21.29 3.73
CA SER A 167 -0.12 -22.71 3.52
C SER A 167 0.56 -23.57 4.59
N ARG A 168 -0.11 -24.65 5.01
CA ARG A 168 0.49 -25.70 5.87
C ARG A 168 1.78 -26.26 5.26
N ASP A 169 1.85 -26.27 3.93
CA ASP A 169 2.93 -26.94 3.21
C ASP A 169 4.28 -26.25 3.38
N VAL A 170 4.31 -24.98 3.84
CA VAL A 170 5.52 -24.32 4.37
C VAL A 170 6.20 -25.16 5.45
N PHE A 171 5.42 -25.69 6.39
CA PHE A 171 5.91 -26.44 7.55
C PHE A 171 6.09 -27.92 7.22
N PHE A 172 5.25 -28.48 6.35
CA PHE A 172 5.47 -29.85 5.84
C PHE A 172 6.73 -29.94 4.96
N ASN A 173 7.16 -28.85 4.31
CA ASN A 173 8.43 -28.75 3.58
C ASN A 173 9.65 -28.43 4.49
N TRP A 174 9.47 -28.24 5.80
CA TRP A 174 10.57 -27.95 6.73
C TRP A 174 11.27 -29.24 7.15
N PRO A 175 12.58 -29.45 6.86
CA PRO A 175 13.23 -30.74 7.13
C PRO A 175 13.34 -31.09 8.61
N MET A 176 13.24 -30.11 9.53
CA MET A 176 13.17 -30.37 10.97
C MET A 176 11.84 -31.07 11.34
N TYR A 177 10.71 -30.54 10.85
CA TYR A 177 9.39 -31.14 11.09
C TYR A 177 9.24 -32.51 10.42
N GLN A 178 9.79 -32.68 9.21
CA GLN A 178 9.84 -33.98 8.54
C GLN A 178 10.61 -35.04 9.35
N LYS A 179 11.76 -34.67 9.95
CA LYS A 179 12.51 -35.56 10.87
C LYS A 179 11.69 -35.90 12.11
N ALA A 180 10.98 -34.91 12.70
CA ALA A 180 10.12 -35.12 13.87
C ALA A 180 9.04 -36.19 13.63
N GLN A 181 8.31 -36.09 12.52
CA GLN A 181 7.27 -37.04 12.13
C GLN A 181 7.80 -38.45 11.75
N GLN A 182 9.12 -38.61 11.59
CA GLN A 182 9.75 -39.91 11.32
C GLN A 182 10.36 -40.53 12.59
N ALA A 183 11.00 -39.73 13.45
CA ALA A 183 11.65 -40.19 14.68
C ALA A 183 10.67 -40.66 15.77
N GLU A 184 9.43 -40.17 15.74
CA GLU A 184 8.30 -40.70 16.53
C GLU A 184 8.11 -42.23 16.33
N ARG A 185 8.64 -42.78 15.23
CA ARG A 185 8.65 -44.22 14.91
C ARG A 185 9.97 -44.94 15.20
N ARG A 186 10.98 -44.24 15.75
CA ARG A 186 12.37 -44.74 15.93
C ARG A 186 13.04 -44.40 17.25
N MET A 187 12.43 -43.57 18.10
CA MET A 187 12.98 -43.15 19.40
C MET A 187 14.28 -42.31 19.30
N ASP A 188 14.53 -41.67 18.16
CA ASP A 188 15.71 -40.80 17.96
C ASP A 188 15.57 -39.47 18.71
N THR A 189 16.61 -39.05 19.44
CA THR A 189 16.62 -37.79 20.21
C THR A 189 16.77 -36.57 19.29
N ILE A 190 15.66 -35.87 19.01
CA ILE A 190 15.66 -34.63 18.22
C ILE A 190 15.81 -33.39 19.11
N SER A 191 16.50 -32.36 18.61
CA SER A 191 16.48 -31.02 19.20
C SER A 191 15.12 -30.34 19.02
N ASN A 192 14.49 -29.92 20.12
CA ASN A 192 13.26 -29.11 20.08
C ASN A 192 13.44 -27.88 19.17
N ALA A 193 12.39 -27.54 18.42
CA ALA A 193 12.34 -26.29 17.66
C ALA A 193 11.30 -25.34 18.21
N VAL A 194 11.64 -24.05 18.29
CA VAL A 194 10.75 -22.97 18.73
C VAL A 194 10.29 -22.16 17.52
N LEU A 195 8.99 -21.88 17.47
CA LEU A 195 8.33 -21.17 16.38
C LEU A 195 7.48 -20.02 16.93
N ALA A 196 7.76 -18.78 16.55
CA ALA A 196 6.97 -17.61 16.95
C ALA A 196 6.25 -16.98 15.74
N LEU A 197 4.92 -16.87 15.85
CA LEU A 197 4.01 -16.47 14.78
C LEU A 197 2.96 -15.43 15.23
N HIS A 198 3.01 -15.00 16.49
CA HIS A 198 2.06 -14.06 17.08
C HIS A 198 2.19 -12.65 16.49
N ASP A 199 1.22 -11.78 16.77
CA ASP A 199 1.15 -10.38 16.30
C ASP A 199 1.24 -10.23 14.77
N ASN A 200 0.66 -11.17 14.03
CA ASN A 200 0.49 -11.11 12.58
C ASN A 200 -1.01 -10.94 12.22
N PRO A 201 -1.35 -10.22 11.14
CA PRO A 201 -2.73 -9.89 10.75
C PRO A 201 -3.46 -11.06 10.06
N TRP A 202 -3.59 -12.19 10.74
CA TRP A 202 -4.14 -13.43 10.18
C TRP A 202 -5.57 -13.27 9.63
N ILE A 203 -5.77 -13.65 8.36
CA ILE A 203 -7.08 -13.67 7.69
C ILE A 203 -7.63 -15.09 7.76
N CYS A 204 -8.49 -15.34 8.74
CA CYS A 204 -9.12 -16.62 9.03
C CYS A 204 -10.32 -16.92 8.11
N ASP A 205 -10.07 -16.86 6.80
CA ASP A 205 -10.95 -17.44 5.78
C ASP A 205 -10.52 -18.86 5.39
N CYS A 206 -11.21 -19.47 4.43
CA CYS A 206 -10.98 -20.85 3.99
C CYS A 206 -9.54 -21.16 3.55
N ARG A 207 -8.74 -20.16 3.12
CA ARG A 207 -7.34 -20.33 2.71
C ARG A 207 -6.46 -20.72 3.88
N LEU A 208 -6.74 -20.17 5.07
CA LEU A 208 -5.98 -20.44 6.29
C LEU A 208 -6.29 -21.82 6.90
N LYS A 209 -7.28 -22.54 6.36
CA LYS A 209 -7.80 -23.82 6.91
C LYS A 209 -6.69 -24.83 7.24
N GLY A 210 -5.80 -25.10 6.29
CA GLY A 210 -4.73 -26.08 6.49
C GLY A 210 -3.74 -25.65 7.57
N PHE A 211 -3.45 -24.37 7.67
CA PHE A 211 -2.52 -23.81 8.66
C PHE A 211 -3.14 -23.74 10.07
N VAL A 212 -4.42 -23.36 10.21
CA VAL A 212 -5.12 -23.47 11.50
C VAL A 212 -5.19 -24.93 11.96
N GLN A 213 -5.49 -25.88 11.07
CA GLN A 213 -5.43 -27.30 11.39
C GLN A 213 -4.03 -27.75 11.83
N PHE A 214 -2.97 -27.29 11.17
CA PHE A 214 -1.59 -27.55 11.57
C PHE A 214 -1.27 -27.02 12.99
N ILE A 215 -1.67 -25.78 13.29
CA ILE A 215 -1.50 -25.18 14.62
C ILE A 215 -2.31 -25.93 15.69
N LYS A 216 -3.52 -26.41 15.38
CA LYS A 216 -4.28 -27.30 16.30
C LYS A 216 -3.59 -28.63 16.56
N SER A 217 -2.84 -29.17 15.58
CA SER A 217 -2.11 -30.44 15.68
C SER A 217 -0.66 -30.34 16.15
N ILE A 218 -0.14 -29.13 16.42
CA ILE A 218 1.28 -28.94 16.71
C ILE A 218 1.63 -29.35 18.14
N GLY A 219 2.79 -29.97 18.33
CA GLY A 219 3.28 -30.44 19.62
C GLY A 219 4.76 -30.79 19.59
N PRO A 220 5.33 -31.23 20.74
CA PRO A 220 6.75 -31.59 20.86
C PRO A 220 7.18 -32.58 19.75
N PRO A 221 8.34 -32.37 19.11
CA PRO A 221 9.42 -31.44 19.46
C PRO A 221 9.24 -29.99 18.93
N VAL A 222 8.11 -29.63 18.31
CA VAL A 222 7.87 -28.25 17.83
C VAL A 222 7.01 -27.47 18.82
N ILE A 223 7.57 -26.39 19.35
CA ILE A 223 7.00 -25.58 20.44
C ILE A 223 6.64 -24.21 19.89
N LEU A 224 5.36 -23.82 19.99
CA LEU A 224 4.97 -22.44 19.74
C LEU A 224 5.43 -21.54 20.89
N MET A 225 6.16 -20.47 20.57
CA MET A 225 6.61 -19.48 21.57
C MET A 225 5.42 -18.71 22.19
N ASN A 226 4.32 -18.62 21.45
CA ASN A 226 3.02 -18.18 21.93
C ASN A 226 1.94 -19.01 21.19
N SER A 227 1.15 -19.77 21.94
CA SER A 227 0.05 -20.60 21.40
C SER A 227 -1.20 -19.79 21.05
N TYR A 228 -1.38 -18.61 21.64
CA TYR A 228 -2.58 -17.77 21.52
C TYR A 228 -2.62 -16.97 20.20
N LEU A 229 -2.46 -17.64 19.06
CA LEU A 229 -2.65 -17.04 17.74
C LEU A 229 -4.13 -16.67 17.55
N THR A 230 -4.38 -15.42 17.14
CA THR A 230 -5.72 -14.86 16.94
C THR A 230 -5.96 -14.42 15.50
N CYS A 231 -7.22 -14.47 15.10
CA CYS A 231 -7.68 -13.94 13.81
C CYS A 231 -7.78 -12.41 13.85
N SER A 232 -7.26 -11.73 12.83
CA SER A 232 -7.42 -10.28 12.62
C SER A 232 -8.62 -9.95 11.73
N SER A 233 -8.93 -10.84 10.78
CA SER A 233 -9.97 -10.70 9.76
C SER A 233 -10.56 -12.08 9.44
N PRO A 234 -11.80 -12.21 8.93
CA PRO A 234 -12.81 -11.16 8.74
C PRO A 234 -13.38 -10.62 10.07
N LYS A 235 -14.08 -9.48 10.03
CA LYS A 235 -14.59 -8.77 11.22
C LYS A 235 -15.37 -9.66 12.20
N PHE A 236 -16.18 -10.60 11.70
CA PHE A 236 -16.98 -11.53 12.52
C PHE A 236 -16.15 -12.62 13.25
N ARG A 237 -14.87 -12.77 12.90
CA ARG A 237 -13.92 -13.70 13.56
C ARG A 237 -12.73 -12.96 14.20
N ALA A 238 -12.67 -11.63 14.11
CA ALA A 238 -11.59 -10.84 14.70
C ALA A 238 -11.50 -11.07 16.23
N GLY A 239 -10.29 -11.28 16.74
CA GLY A 239 -10.01 -11.59 18.14
C GLY A 239 -10.22 -13.04 18.57
N LYS A 240 -10.81 -13.92 17.73
CA LYS A 240 -10.97 -15.35 18.06
C LYS A 240 -9.63 -16.10 17.96
N PHE A 241 -9.38 -17.04 18.88
CA PHE A 241 -8.17 -17.86 18.88
C PHE A 241 -8.23 -18.98 17.83
N PHE A 242 -7.08 -19.39 17.30
CA PHE A 242 -6.99 -20.45 16.29
C PHE A 242 -7.58 -21.78 16.77
N TYR A 243 -7.46 -22.12 18.06
CA TYR A 243 -8.04 -23.34 18.63
C TYR A 243 -9.58 -23.34 18.61
N ASP A 244 -10.22 -22.18 18.78
CA ASP A 244 -11.68 -22.03 18.82
C ASP A 244 -12.31 -21.93 17.41
N VAL A 245 -11.51 -21.59 16.41
CA VAL A 245 -11.99 -21.30 15.05
C VAL A 245 -12.03 -22.56 14.20
N GLU A 246 -13.14 -22.75 13.48
CA GLU A 246 -13.28 -23.78 12.46
C GLU A 246 -13.42 -23.17 11.07
N LEU A 247 -12.66 -23.71 10.11
CA LEU A 247 -12.53 -23.16 8.76
C LEU A 247 -13.12 -24.11 7.73
N ASN A 248 -14.15 -23.63 7.03
CA ASN A 248 -14.76 -24.35 5.91
C ASN A 248 -13.83 -24.36 4.70
N SER A 249 -13.98 -25.36 3.82
CA SER A 249 -13.19 -25.46 2.60
C SER A 249 -13.61 -24.38 1.58
N CYS A 250 -12.67 -23.87 0.78
CA CYS A 250 -12.96 -22.85 -0.22
C CYS A 250 -13.95 -23.36 -1.28
N MET A 251 -14.74 -22.45 -1.85
CA MET A 251 -15.67 -22.72 -2.94
C MET A 251 -15.66 -21.53 -3.91
N LYS A 252 -15.77 -21.82 -5.21
CA LYS A 252 -16.05 -20.80 -6.22
C LYS A 252 -17.37 -20.09 -5.91
N PRO A 253 -17.58 -18.86 -6.40
CA PRO A 253 -18.85 -18.17 -6.20
C PRO A 253 -20.00 -18.95 -6.82
N LEU A 254 -21.17 -18.84 -6.19
CA LEU A 254 -22.45 -19.28 -6.72
C LEU A 254 -23.37 -18.06 -6.70
N THR A 255 -23.61 -17.46 -7.87
CA THR A 255 -24.54 -16.33 -8.03
C THR A 255 -25.96 -16.83 -8.24
N SER A 256 -26.92 -16.28 -7.50
CA SER A 256 -28.36 -16.43 -7.73
C SER A 256 -29.06 -15.08 -7.68
N SER A 257 -30.25 -15.00 -8.25
CA SER A 257 -31.09 -13.79 -8.28
C SER A 257 -32.40 -14.07 -7.57
N VAL A 258 -32.93 -13.09 -6.82
CA VAL A 258 -34.23 -13.24 -6.14
C VAL A 258 -35.37 -13.34 -7.15
N GLU A 259 -35.30 -12.53 -8.21
CA GLU A 259 -36.20 -12.56 -9.36
C GLU A 259 -35.34 -12.65 -10.64
N ALA A 260 -35.68 -13.55 -11.56
CA ALA A 260 -34.99 -13.67 -12.85
C ALA A 260 -35.52 -12.66 -13.90
N ASN A 261 -36.78 -12.26 -13.77
CA ASN A 261 -37.46 -11.29 -14.64
C ASN A 261 -38.15 -10.26 -13.74
N VAL A 262 -37.77 -8.99 -13.86
CA VAL A 262 -38.32 -7.87 -13.07
C VAL A 262 -39.12 -6.96 -13.99
N THR A 263 -40.33 -6.58 -13.59
CA THR A 263 -41.18 -5.63 -14.33
C THR A 263 -41.43 -4.38 -13.51
N VAL A 264 -41.10 -3.21 -14.04
CA VAL A 264 -41.30 -1.91 -13.38
C VAL A 264 -42.07 -0.95 -14.29
N GLN A 265 -42.80 0.01 -13.73
CA GLN A 265 -43.41 1.10 -14.51
C GLN A 265 -42.41 2.26 -14.70
N VAL A 266 -42.53 2.98 -15.81
CA VAL A 266 -41.70 4.17 -16.08
C VAL A 266 -41.77 5.18 -14.92
N GLY A 267 -40.61 5.69 -14.50
CA GLY A 267 -40.47 6.71 -13.45
C GLY A 267 -40.24 6.17 -12.05
N LEU A 268 -40.57 4.90 -11.77
CA LEU A 268 -40.30 4.26 -10.48
C LEU A 268 -38.82 3.83 -10.33
N ASN A 269 -38.36 3.71 -9.09
CA ASN A 269 -37.04 3.13 -8.78
C ASN A 269 -37.11 1.61 -8.77
N VAL A 270 -36.10 0.93 -9.29
CA VAL A 270 -35.98 -0.54 -9.24
C VAL A 270 -34.60 -0.97 -8.73
N THR A 271 -34.57 -2.03 -7.93
CA THR A 271 -33.35 -2.57 -7.31
C THR A 271 -33.19 -4.04 -7.71
N LEU A 272 -32.22 -4.33 -8.58
CA LEU A 272 -31.95 -5.71 -9.00
C LEU A 272 -31.05 -6.39 -7.94
N THR A 273 -31.53 -7.47 -7.34
CA THR A 273 -30.82 -8.17 -6.25
C THR A 273 -30.13 -9.45 -6.75
N CYS A 274 -28.82 -9.51 -6.52
CA CYS A 274 -27.97 -10.68 -6.72
C CYS A 274 -27.44 -11.19 -5.38
N LEU A 275 -27.69 -12.45 -5.07
CA LEU A 275 -27.10 -13.15 -3.93
C LEU A 275 -25.88 -13.92 -4.41
N VAL A 276 -24.78 -13.88 -3.66
CA VAL A 276 -23.55 -14.59 -3.99
C VAL A 276 -23.03 -15.34 -2.78
N GLN A 277 -23.03 -16.67 -2.86
CA GLN A 277 -22.41 -17.54 -1.85
C GLN A 277 -20.99 -17.93 -2.33
N ALA A 278 -19.95 -17.63 -1.55
CA ALA A 278 -18.57 -17.96 -1.91
C ALA A 278 -17.65 -18.05 -0.68
N ARG A 279 -16.58 -18.86 -0.78
CA ARG A 279 -15.48 -18.87 0.20
C ARG A 279 -14.14 -18.84 -0.53
N PRO A 280 -13.31 -17.78 -0.39
CA PRO A 280 -13.50 -16.59 0.45
C PRO A 280 -14.50 -15.61 -0.17
N SER A 281 -14.77 -14.51 0.55
CA SER A 281 -15.64 -13.41 0.11
C SER A 281 -15.29 -12.98 -1.33
N PRO A 282 -16.29 -12.89 -2.24
CA PRO A 282 -16.04 -12.59 -3.64
C PRO A 282 -16.09 -11.08 -3.90
N VAL A 283 -15.48 -10.65 -5.00
CA VAL A 283 -15.74 -9.34 -5.60
C VAL A 283 -16.89 -9.52 -6.60
N ALA A 284 -17.95 -8.73 -6.48
CA ALA A 284 -19.12 -8.79 -7.35
C ALA A 284 -19.38 -7.44 -8.02
N TRP A 285 -19.77 -7.47 -9.29
CA TRP A 285 -20.10 -6.31 -10.11
C TRP A 285 -21.21 -6.62 -11.10
N TRP A 286 -21.74 -5.59 -11.77
CA TRP A 286 -22.82 -5.71 -12.74
C TRP A 286 -22.33 -5.30 -14.13
N THR A 287 -22.82 -6.01 -15.15
CA THR A 287 -22.62 -5.65 -16.57
C THR A 287 -23.97 -5.60 -17.27
N TYR A 288 -24.15 -4.61 -18.15
CA TYR A 288 -25.42 -4.36 -18.84
C TYR A 288 -25.19 -3.71 -20.21
N THR A 289 -26.02 -4.04 -21.19
CA THR A 289 -25.94 -3.53 -22.56
C THR A 289 -26.99 -2.44 -22.79
N LEU A 290 -26.78 -1.26 -22.21
CA LEU A 290 -27.63 -0.09 -22.48
C LEU A 290 -27.31 0.51 -23.84
N LYS A 291 -28.33 1.07 -24.52
CA LYS A 291 -28.16 1.87 -25.74
C LYS A 291 -27.55 3.26 -25.47
N HIS A 292 -27.58 3.74 -24.22
CA HIS A 292 -27.03 5.03 -23.80
C HIS A 292 -26.27 4.89 -22.48
N LEU A 293 -25.24 5.73 -22.28
CA LEU A 293 -24.38 5.68 -21.10
C LEU A 293 -25.08 6.25 -19.86
N ARG A 294 -25.65 5.37 -19.02
CA ARG A 294 -26.01 5.66 -17.62
C ARG A 294 -25.15 4.84 -16.67
N GLY A 295 -24.61 5.49 -15.65
CA GLY A 295 -24.08 4.84 -14.45
C GLY A 295 -25.21 4.57 -13.46
N PHE A 296 -25.17 3.42 -12.80
CA PHE A 296 -26.09 3.03 -11.73
C PHE A 296 -25.30 2.70 -10.46
N ASN A 297 -25.88 2.96 -9.30
CA ASN A 297 -25.22 2.69 -8.03
C ASN A 297 -25.33 1.20 -7.67
N VAL A 298 -24.21 0.63 -7.22
CA VAL A 298 -24.16 -0.74 -6.68
C VAL A 298 -23.88 -0.66 -5.18
N SER A 299 -24.73 -1.29 -4.37
CA SER A 299 -24.44 -1.56 -2.96
C SER A 299 -24.10 -3.04 -2.76
N THR A 300 -23.29 -3.33 -1.73
CA THR A 300 -22.93 -4.70 -1.34
C THR A 300 -23.00 -4.86 0.17
N ALA A 301 -23.79 -5.83 0.65
CA ALA A 301 -23.97 -6.12 2.07
C ALA A 301 -23.65 -7.60 2.36
N TYR A 302 -23.24 -7.90 3.59
CA TYR A 302 -23.03 -9.27 4.07
C TYR A 302 -24.30 -9.76 4.78
N ILE A 303 -24.88 -10.88 4.34
CA ILE A 303 -26.04 -11.52 5.00
C ILE A 303 -25.56 -12.59 6.00
N GLY A 304 -24.46 -13.29 5.69
CA GLY A 304 -23.84 -14.28 6.57
C GLY A 304 -22.34 -14.41 6.29
N GLU A 305 -21.66 -15.35 6.94
CA GLU A 305 -20.20 -15.53 6.81
C GLU A 305 -19.74 -15.74 5.35
N ASP A 306 -20.53 -16.50 4.58
CA ASP A 306 -20.20 -16.95 3.23
C ASP A 306 -21.08 -16.29 2.13
N THR A 307 -22.05 -15.45 2.49
CA THR A 307 -23.08 -14.94 1.57
C THR A 307 -23.16 -13.42 1.57
N ILE A 308 -22.89 -12.83 0.40
CA ILE A 308 -23.11 -11.39 0.15
C ILE A 308 -24.37 -11.16 -0.70
N LYS A 309 -24.96 -9.98 -0.53
CA LYS A 309 -26.01 -9.41 -1.37
C LYS A 309 -25.41 -8.24 -2.15
N SER A 310 -25.52 -8.25 -3.48
CA SER A 310 -25.23 -7.10 -4.32
C SER A 310 -26.54 -6.58 -4.91
N GLU A 311 -26.74 -5.27 -4.86
CA GLU A 311 -27.95 -4.60 -5.33
C GLU A 311 -27.59 -3.49 -6.31
N LEU A 312 -28.16 -3.56 -7.52
CA LEU A 312 -28.03 -2.50 -8.53
C LEU A 312 -29.28 -1.62 -8.49
N ILE A 313 -29.10 -0.34 -8.15
CA ILE A 313 -30.18 0.63 -7.99
C ILE A 313 -30.30 1.48 -9.26
N ILE A 314 -31.44 1.35 -9.94
CA ILE A 314 -31.80 2.09 -11.15
C ILE A 314 -32.85 3.15 -10.75
N PRO A 315 -32.45 4.44 -10.61
CA PRO A 315 -33.38 5.50 -10.24
C PRO A 315 -34.19 5.96 -11.45
N SER A 316 -35.50 6.10 -11.25
CA SER A 316 -36.51 6.48 -12.25
C SER A 316 -36.34 5.76 -13.59
N ALA A 317 -36.77 4.50 -13.63
CA ALA A 317 -36.67 3.60 -14.77
C ALA A 317 -37.29 4.20 -16.04
N ARG A 318 -36.58 4.07 -17.16
CA ARG A 318 -36.92 4.55 -18.50
C ARG A 318 -37.08 3.35 -19.42
N LEU A 319 -37.85 3.50 -20.50
CA LEU A 319 -37.95 2.44 -21.54
C LEU A 319 -36.59 2.05 -22.14
N MET A 320 -35.60 2.96 -22.08
CA MET A 320 -34.21 2.73 -22.50
C MET A 320 -33.36 1.91 -21.52
N ASP A 321 -33.84 1.72 -20.28
CA ASP A 321 -33.20 0.86 -19.27
C ASP A 321 -33.69 -0.60 -19.36
N GLU A 322 -34.61 -0.93 -20.30
CA GLU A 322 -35.00 -2.32 -20.58
C GLU A 322 -33.83 -3.12 -21.16
N GLY A 323 -33.56 -4.30 -20.60
CA GLY A 323 -32.46 -5.13 -21.04
C GLY A 323 -32.05 -6.21 -20.05
N ASN A 324 -30.90 -6.83 -20.32
CA ASN A 324 -30.36 -7.94 -19.54
C ASN A 324 -29.18 -7.47 -18.67
N TYR A 325 -29.39 -7.49 -17.36
CA TYR A 325 -28.41 -7.12 -16.35
C TYR A 325 -27.74 -8.39 -15.80
N THR A 326 -26.42 -8.47 -15.92
CA THR A 326 -25.65 -9.66 -15.52
C THR A 326 -24.80 -9.33 -14.30
N CYS A 327 -25.17 -9.89 -13.15
CA CYS A 327 -24.34 -9.88 -11.96
C CYS A 327 -23.22 -10.92 -12.14
N THR A 328 -21.97 -10.49 -12.05
CA THR A 328 -20.78 -11.35 -12.14
C THR A 328 -20.00 -11.27 -10.83
N ALA A 329 -19.61 -12.42 -10.28
CA ALA A 329 -18.85 -12.49 -9.04
C ALA A 329 -17.65 -13.43 -9.16
N VAL A 330 -16.53 -13.04 -8.55
CA VAL A 330 -15.23 -13.71 -8.68
C VAL A 330 -14.54 -13.83 -7.32
N ASN A 331 -13.94 -14.98 -7.05
CA ASN A 331 -12.91 -15.15 -6.03
C ASN A 331 -11.74 -15.95 -6.62
N PHE A 332 -10.70 -16.25 -5.84
CA PHE A 332 -9.49 -16.91 -6.38
C PHE A 332 -9.71 -18.36 -6.87
N ILE A 333 -10.85 -18.99 -6.54
CA ILE A 333 -11.21 -20.34 -7.04
C ILE A 333 -11.87 -20.24 -8.44
N GLY A 334 -12.46 -19.09 -8.78
CA GLY A 334 -13.08 -18.88 -10.08
C GLY A 334 -14.22 -17.85 -10.08
N ASN A 335 -15.00 -17.86 -11.15
CA ASN A 335 -16.11 -16.94 -11.40
C ASN A 335 -17.47 -17.65 -11.44
N SER A 336 -18.53 -16.83 -11.33
CA SER A 336 -19.93 -17.21 -11.56
C SER A 336 -20.71 -15.96 -11.95
N SER A 337 -21.81 -16.11 -12.69
CA SER A 337 -22.64 -15.00 -13.12
C SER A 337 -24.11 -15.40 -13.28
N THR A 338 -25.02 -14.52 -12.85
CA THR A 338 -26.46 -14.66 -13.06
C THR A 338 -26.99 -13.48 -13.86
N LYS A 339 -28.04 -13.72 -14.66
CA LYS A 339 -28.66 -12.73 -15.54
C LYS A 339 -30.10 -12.48 -15.11
N ILE A 340 -30.43 -11.21 -14.95
CA ILE A 340 -31.76 -10.71 -14.62
C ILE A 340 -32.26 -9.88 -15.81
N SER A 341 -33.47 -10.16 -16.29
CA SER A 341 -34.10 -9.37 -17.34
C SER A 341 -34.99 -8.30 -16.73
N LEU A 342 -34.75 -7.03 -17.05
CA LEU A 342 -35.58 -5.90 -16.62
C LEU A 342 -36.46 -5.46 -17.78
N LYS A 343 -37.78 -5.46 -17.57
CA LYS A 343 -38.76 -4.88 -18.49
C LYS A 343 -39.40 -3.62 -17.91
N VAL A 344 -39.55 -2.59 -18.73
CA VAL A 344 -40.08 -1.30 -18.29
C VAL A 344 -41.40 -1.01 -19.00
N GLN A 345 -42.49 -1.05 -18.25
CA GLN A 345 -43.84 -0.83 -18.77
C GLN A 345 -44.14 0.67 -18.87
N ALA A 346 -44.46 1.12 -20.08
CA ALA A 346 -45.10 2.41 -20.28
C ALA A 346 -46.46 2.47 -19.54
N PRO A 347 -46.87 3.63 -19.00
CA PRO A 347 -48.19 3.78 -18.38
C PRO A 347 -49.28 3.49 -19.42
N ARG A 348 -50.25 2.65 -19.04
CA ARG A 348 -51.40 2.31 -19.91
C ARG A 348 -52.32 3.53 -20.06
N MET A 349 -52.14 4.31 -21.12
CA MET A 349 -53.19 5.21 -21.59
C MET A 349 -54.36 4.37 -22.11
N VAL A 350 -55.52 4.50 -21.45
CA VAL A 350 -56.80 4.08 -22.03
C VAL A 350 -57.29 5.23 -22.89
N SER A 351 -57.32 5.05 -24.21
CA SER A 351 -57.91 6.01 -25.15
C SER A 351 -58.57 5.26 -26.30
N SER A 352 -59.79 5.66 -26.64
CA SER A 352 -60.62 5.08 -27.69
C SER A 352 -60.18 5.51 -29.09
N SER A 353 -60.41 4.62 -30.06
CA SER A 353 -60.70 4.93 -31.48
C SER A 353 -59.82 5.94 -32.22
N SER A 354 -58.90 5.41 -33.02
CA SER A 354 -58.62 5.83 -34.41
C SER A 354 -58.43 7.32 -34.73
N PHE A 355 -57.21 7.67 -35.11
CA PHE A 355 -56.98 8.53 -36.27
C PHE A 355 -55.85 7.95 -37.14
N SER A 356 -55.79 8.34 -38.42
CA SER A 356 -54.83 7.82 -39.40
C SER A 356 -54.16 8.95 -40.18
N SER A 357 -53.18 8.59 -41.01
CA SER A 357 -52.22 9.50 -41.69
C SER A 357 -51.22 10.17 -40.73
N SER A 358 -50.00 10.52 -41.14
CA SER A 358 -49.31 10.30 -42.44
C SER A 358 -47.84 9.92 -42.17
N GLY A 359 -47.18 9.29 -43.16
CA GLY A 359 -45.76 8.96 -43.06
C GLY A 359 -44.89 10.17 -43.38
N SER A 360 -43.82 10.36 -42.60
CA SER A 360 -42.70 11.25 -42.92
C SER A 360 -41.52 10.41 -43.39
N GLU A 361 -40.94 10.72 -44.55
CA GLU A 361 -39.75 10.06 -45.08
C GLU A 361 -38.52 10.37 -44.21
N GLU A 362 -37.82 9.34 -43.74
CA GLU A 362 -36.56 9.51 -43.00
C GLU A 362 -35.41 9.75 -43.99
N TYR A 363 -34.86 10.96 -44.01
CA TYR A 363 -33.65 11.27 -44.77
C TYR A 363 -32.43 10.59 -44.14
N PRO A 364 -31.50 10.05 -44.95
CA PRO A 364 -30.29 9.41 -44.44
C PRO A 364 -29.38 10.44 -43.76
N TYR A 365 -29.10 10.23 -42.47
CA TYR A 365 -28.21 11.10 -41.68
C TYR A 365 -27.05 10.31 -41.09
N ILE A 366 -25.92 11.00 -40.91
CA ILE A 366 -24.70 10.47 -40.29
C ILE A 366 -24.48 11.23 -38.98
N ASP A 367 -24.56 10.53 -37.85
CA ASP A 367 -24.11 11.02 -36.55
C ASP A 367 -22.66 10.60 -36.33
N VAL A 368 -21.79 11.53 -35.94
CA VAL A 368 -20.35 11.31 -35.80
C VAL A 368 -19.93 11.66 -34.38
N ARG A 369 -19.08 10.83 -33.76
CA ARG A 369 -18.53 11.09 -32.44
C ARG A 369 -17.02 10.84 -32.37
N ILE A 370 -16.36 11.55 -31.47
CA ILE A 370 -14.97 11.26 -31.07
C ILE A 370 -15.04 10.17 -29.98
N ALA A 371 -14.68 8.94 -30.35
CA ALA A 371 -14.64 7.79 -29.44
C ALA A 371 -13.41 7.81 -28.53
N LYS A 372 -12.31 8.44 -28.95
CA LYS A 372 -11.10 8.65 -28.13
C LYS A 372 -10.39 9.93 -28.56
N GLN A 373 -9.84 10.66 -27.60
CA GLN A 373 -8.98 11.82 -27.85
C GLN A 373 -7.68 11.72 -27.04
N THR A 374 -6.59 12.20 -27.63
CA THR A 374 -5.26 12.25 -27.01
C THR A 374 -4.59 13.61 -27.28
N VAL A 375 -3.34 13.77 -26.85
CA VAL A 375 -2.53 14.96 -27.14
C VAL A 375 -2.16 15.05 -28.63
N TYR A 376 -1.94 13.90 -29.30
CA TYR A 376 -1.38 13.80 -30.65
C TYR A 376 -2.28 13.05 -31.66
N GLY A 377 -3.58 12.89 -31.36
CA GLY A 377 -4.48 12.13 -32.24
C GLY A 377 -5.87 11.85 -31.66
N ILE A 378 -6.78 11.41 -32.53
CA ILE A 378 -8.18 11.07 -32.21
C ILE A 378 -8.61 9.75 -32.85
N THR A 379 -9.56 9.06 -32.21
CA THR A 379 -10.34 7.97 -32.81
C THR A 379 -11.80 8.43 -32.91
N LEU A 380 -12.39 8.18 -34.08
CA LEU A 380 -13.74 8.52 -34.45
C LEU A 380 -14.58 7.27 -34.61
N GLU A 381 -15.87 7.44 -34.41
CA GLU A 381 -16.91 6.46 -34.66
C GLU A 381 -18.11 7.19 -35.23
N TRP A 382 -18.79 6.63 -36.22
CA TRP A 382 -20.03 7.21 -36.76
C TRP A 382 -21.11 6.15 -36.93
N TYR A 383 -22.34 6.62 -36.91
CA TYR A 383 -23.54 5.84 -37.22
C TYR A 383 -24.27 6.52 -38.36
N ALA A 384 -24.46 5.79 -39.46
CA ALA A 384 -25.15 6.27 -40.65
C ALA A 384 -26.46 5.51 -40.85
N VAL A 385 -27.58 6.22 -40.83
CA VAL A 385 -28.86 5.69 -41.32
C VAL A 385 -28.83 5.79 -42.84
N THR A 386 -28.77 4.65 -43.51
CA THR A 386 -28.70 4.51 -44.98
C THR A 386 -29.44 3.26 -45.41
N ASP A 387 -29.97 3.24 -46.63
CA ASP A 387 -30.78 2.11 -47.12
C ASP A 387 -30.00 0.79 -47.19
N ASN A 388 -28.71 0.87 -47.57
CA ASN A 388 -27.78 -0.27 -47.67
C ASN A 388 -26.46 0.02 -46.93
N PRO A 389 -26.40 -0.17 -45.59
CA PRO A 389 -25.19 0.10 -44.80
C PRO A 389 -24.03 -0.88 -45.10
N SER A 390 -24.33 -2.01 -45.75
CA SER A 390 -23.36 -3.03 -46.18
C SER A 390 -22.60 -2.69 -47.45
N GLU A 391 -23.03 -1.68 -48.22
CA GLU A 391 -22.38 -1.26 -49.49
C GLU A 391 -21.99 0.22 -49.50
N THR A 392 -22.45 1.00 -48.51
CA THR A 392 -22.18 2.44 -48.40
C THR A 392 -20.70 2.72 -48.14
N TRP A 393 -20.10 3.53 -49.02
CA TRP A 393 -18.76 4.11 -48.85
C TRP A 393 -18.86 5.49 -48.19
N TYR A 394 -17.93 5.78 -47.28
CA TYR A 394 -17.83 7.08 -46.62
C TYR A 394 -16.62 7.87 -47.13
N THR A 395 -16.71 9.19 -47.10
CA THR A 395 -15.58 10.11 -47.31
C THR A 395 -15.39 10.95 -46.06
N LEU A 396 -14.21 10.84 -45.45
CA LEU A 396 -13.82 11.59 -44.27
C LEU A 396 -12.99 12.79 -44.72
N HIS A 397 -13.50 13.99 -44.46
CA HIS A 397 -12.86 15.26 -44.78
C HIS A 397 -12.18 15.77 -43.51
N PHE A 398 -10.87 15.97 -43.51
CA PHE A 398 -10.09 16.33 -42.33
C PHE A 398 -9.10 17.46 -42.61
N GLY A 399 -8.96 18.40 -41.68
CA GLY A 399 -7.90 19.40 -41.74
C GLY A 399 -7.88 20.29 -40.51
N ARG A 400 -6.96 21.27 -40.45
CA ARG A 400 -7.07 22.33 -39.44
C ARG A 400 -8.34 23.12 -39.70
N TYR A 401 -8.85 23.76 -38.65
CA TYR A 401 -10.09 24.53 -38.75
C TYR A 401 -9.98 25.65 -39.80
N ASP A 402 -8.87 26.40 -39.78
CA ASP A 402 -8.66 27.58 -40.62
C ASP A 402 -8.11 27.27 -42.02
N ASP A 403 -7.76 26.01 -42.32
CA ASP A 403 -7.32 25.60 -43.67
C ASP A 403 -8.53 25.41 -44.61
N SER A 404 -8.48 26.04 -45.80
CA SER A 404 -9.55 25.98 -46.80
C SER A 404 -9.58 24.66 -47.59
N THR A 405 -8.46 23.95 -47.66
CA THR A 405 -8.35 22.63 -48.27
C THR A 405 -8.28 21.56 -47.18
N LYS A 406 -9.29 20.68 -47.12
CA LYS A 406 -9.27 19.50 -46.24
C LYS A 406 -8.74 18.28 -47.01
N GLU A 407 -8.02 17.41 -46.34
CA GLU A 407 -7.63 16.09 -46.84
C GLU A 407 -8.87 15.18 -46.92
N MET A 408 -8.96 14.34 -47.96
CA MET A 408 -10.09 13.43 -48.18
C MET A 408 -9.64 11.98 -48.09
N ILE A 409 -10.20 11.24 -47.13
CA ILE A 409 -9.89 9.84 -46.86
C ILE A 409 -11.13 8.99 -47.19
N TYR A 410 -10.98 8.06 -48.13
CA TYR A 410 -12.06 7.15 -48.53
C TYR A 410 -12.11 5.92 -47.62
N ILE A 411 -13.28 5.62 -47.08
CA ILE A 411 -13.49 4.55 -46.12
C ILE A 411 -14.51 3.55 -46.70
N GLY A 412 -14.11 2.27 -46.71
CA GLY A 412 -14.90 1.19 -47.29
C GLY A 412 -16.14 0.80 -46.47
N PRO A 413 -17.09 0.07 -47.07
CA PRO A 413 -18.31 -0.36 -46.42
C PRO A 413 -18.05 -1.27 -45.22
N GLY A 414 -18.98 -1.25 -44.25
CA GLY A 414 -18.86 -1.99 -42.99
C GLY A 414 -17.85 -1.40 -41.99
N VAL A 415 -17.03 -0.43 -42.36
CA VAL A 415 -16.14 0.30 -41.45
C VAL A 415 -16.87 1.54 -40.90
N ASN A 416 -17.01 1.60 -39.57
CA ASN A 416 -17.69 2.70 -38.87
C ASN A 416 -16.78 3.47 -37.89
N THR A 417 -15.47 3.17 -37.92
CA THR A 417 -14.46 3.78 -37.04
C THR A 417 -13.18 4.12 -37.82
N TYR A 418 -12.51 5.19 -37.41
CA TYR A 418 -11.23 5.63 -38.01
C TYR A 418 -10.35 6.33 -36.97
N SER A 419 -9.03 6.27 -37.11
CA SER A 419 -8.11 6.97 -36.19
C SER A 419 -7.12 7.84 -36.96
N VAL A 420 -7.01 9.10 -36.54
CA VAL A 420 -6.03 10.07 -37.07
C VAL A 420 -4.99 10.32 -36.00
N ASN A 421 -3.72 10.01 -36.30
CA ASN A 421 -2.58 10.17 -35.40
C ASN A 421 -1.71 11.36 -35.86
N ASP A 422 -0.59 11.58 -35.16
CA ASP A 422 0.45 12.57 -35.50
C ASP A 422 -0.06 14.02 -35.64
N LEU A 423 -1.12 14.34 -34.91
CA LEU A 423 -1.70 15.69 -34.84
C LEU A 423 -0.89 16.60 -33.93
N LEU A 424 -0.84 17.90 -34.28
CA LEU A 424 -0.19 18.89 -33.41
C LEU A 424 -1.01 19.08 -32.12
N PRO A 425 -0.35 19.22 -30.95
CA PRO A 425 -1.03 19.49 -29.68
C PRO A 425 -1.67 20.88 -29.66
N ALA A 426 -2.65 21.08 -28.77
CA ALA A 426 -3.38 22.33 -28.55
C ALA A 426 -3.99 23.01 -29.81
N THR A 427 -4.11 22.28 -30.92
CA THR A 427 -4.44 22.81 -32.25
C THR A 427 -5.89 22.51 -32.61
N LYS A 428 -6.57 23.46 -33.24
CA LYS A 428 -7.98 23.35 -33.63
C LYS A 428 -8.13 22.68 -34.99
N TYR A 429 -8.86 21.58 -35.02
CA TYR A 429 -9.11 20.76 -36.21
C TYR A 429 -10.61 20.66 -36.49
N GLU A 430 -10.92 20.36 -37.75
CA GLU A 430 -12.27 20.16 -38.27
C GLU A 430 -12.33 18.83 -39.00
N LEU A 431 -13.42 18.08 -38.80
CA LEU A 431 -13.62 16.80 -39.45
C LEU A 431 -15.10 16.54 -39.76
N CYS A 432 -15.39 16.14 -40.99
CA CYS A 432 -16.73 15.81 -41.45
C CYS A 432 -16.72 14.40 -42.07
N VAL A 433 -17.78 13.62 -41.86
CA VAL A 433 -17.98 12.33 -42.54
C VAL A 433 -19.19 12.45 -43.45
N THR A 434 -19.02 12.18 -44.75
CA THR A 434 -20.10 12.23 -45.74
C THR A 434 -20.25 10.91 -46.47
N LEU A 435 -21.39 10.70 -47.12
CA LEU A 435 -21.54 9.64 -48.12
C LEU A 435 -20.62 9.97 -49.32
N ARG A 436 -20.08 8.93 -49.96
CA ARG A 436 -19.15 9.09 -51.09
C ARG A 436 -19.69 10.02 -52.18
N ASN A 437 -18.84 10.95 -52.61
CA ASN A 437 -19.13 12.02 -53.57
C ASN A 437 -20.09 13.13 -53.09
N GLN A 438 -20.46 13.18 -51.80
CA GLN A 438 -21.19 14.31 -51.22
C GLN A 438 -20.25 15.27 -50.46
N SER A 439 -20.44 16.57 -50.64
CA SER A 439 -19.82 17.63 -49.82
C SER A 439 -20.54 17.76 -48.47
N PRO A 440 -19.84 18.04 -47.36
CA PRO A 440 -20.47 18.15 -46.04
C PRO A 440 -21.43 19.34 -45.95
N GLN A 441 -22.57 19.15 -45.28
CA GLN A 441 -23.52 20.24 -45.01
C GLN A 441 -23.22 20.93 -43.67
N ASN A 442 -23.65 22.19 -43.54
CA ASN A 442 -23.51 22.98 -42.33
C ASN A 442 -24.16 22.26 -41.13
N GLY A 443 -23.32 21.84 -40.18
CA GLY A 443 -23.74 21.09 -38.98
C GLY A 443 -23.32 19.61 -38.95
N GLN A 444 -22.79 19.04 -40.04
CA GLN A 444 -22.30 17.65 -40.10
C GLN A 444 -20.79 17.50 -39.78
N CYS A 445 -20.12 18.57 -39.35
CA CYS A 445 -18.69 18.59 -39.06
C CYS A 445 -18.44 18.75 -37.55
N ILE A 446 -17.58 17.89 -36.99
CA ILE A 446 -17.06 18.04 -35.63
C ILE A 446 -15.86 18.98 -35.66
N VAL A 447 -15.87 19.96 -34.76
CA VAL A 447 -14.73 20.83 -34.49
C VAL A 447 -14.16 20.45 -33.12
N PHE A 448 -12.86 20.15 -33.06
CA PHE A 448 -12.18 19.75 -31.83
C PHE A 448 -10.82 20.44 -31.68
N VAL A 449 -10.29 20.43 -30.45
CA VAL A 449 -8.95 20.93 -30.15
C VAL A 449 -8.17 19.81 -29.49
N THR A 450 -7.00 19.44 -30.05
CA THR A 450 -6.15 18.38 -29.49
C THR A 450 -5.68 18.71 -28.07
N GLY A 451 -5.31 17.67 -27.31
CA GLY A 451 -4.85 17.85 -25.93
C GLY A 451 -3.66 18.82 -25.84
N ARG A 452 -3.59 19.59 -24.73
CA ARG A 452 -2.40 20.37 -24.40
C ARG A 452 -1.39 19.45 -23.72
N ASP A 453 -0.12 19.55 -24.09
CA ASP A 453 0.94 18.87 -23.34
C ASP A 453 1.28 19.65 -22.07
N ILE A 454 0.54 19.34 -21.01
CA ILE A 454 0.71 19.94 -19.67
C ILE A 454 1.89 19.29 -18.93
N SER A 455 2.30 18.09 -19.35
CA SER A 455 3.26 17.26 -18.62
C SER A 455 4.62 17.93 -18.48
N ASP A 456 5.08 18.61 -19.54
CA ASP A 456 6.37 19.29 -19.55
C ASP A 456 6.32 20.66 -18.84
N LEU A 457 5.15 21.32 -18.81
CA LEU A 457 4.98 22.62 -18.15
C LEU A 457 4.91 22.51 -16.63
N GLU A 458 4.09 21.61 -16.09
CA GLU A 458 3.95 21.44 -14.63
C GLU A 458 5.25 20.89 -14.00
N GLN A 459 6.01 20.10 -14.76
CA GLN A 459 7.34 19.61 -14.38
C GLN A 459 8.38 20.75 -14.39
N ARG A 460 8.38 21.61 -15.43
CA ARG A 460 9.23 22.81 -15.50
C ARG A 460 8.92 23.82 -14.41
N GLU A 461 7.67 24.06 -14.06
CA GLU A 461 7.30 24.99 -12.99
C GLU A 461 7.80 24.51 -11.63
N LYS A 462 7.68 23.21 -11.33
CA LYS A 462 8.25 22.61 -10.11
C LYS A 462 9.78 22.69 -10.10
N LEU A 463 10.43 22.45 -11.24
CA LEU A 463 11.88 22.63 -11.40
C LEU A 463 12.32 24.08 -11.19
N ILE A 464 11.59 25.05 -11.74
CA ILE A 464 11.88 26.49 -11.58
C ILE A 464 11.78 26.89 -10.10
N HIS A 465 10.73 26.46 -9.39
CA HIS A 465 10.61 26.71 -7.94
C HIS A 465 11.77 26.08 -7.15
N ILE A 466 12.16 24.84 -7.47
CA ILE A 466 13.32 24.17 -6.83
C ILE A 466 14.62 24.92 -7.13
N ILE A 467 14.85 25.34 -8.39
CA ILE A 467 16.04 26.08 -8.80
C ILE A 467 16.09 27.46 -8.13
N ILE A 468 14.97 28.19 -8.04
CA ILE A 468 14.89 29.47 -7.33
C ILE A 468 15.21 29.29 -5.84
N ILE A 469 14.68 28.26 -5.18
CA ILE A 469 14.99 27.96 -3.77
C ILE A 469 16.47 27.61 -3.59
N VAL A 470 17.04 26.77 -4.48
CA VAL A 470 18.46 26.39 -4.41
C VAL A 470 19.37 27.60 -4.70
N CYS A 471 19.09 28.41 -5.72
CA CYS A 471 19.85 29.62 -6.00
C CYS A 471 19.73 30.65 -4.87
N ALA A 472 18.55 30.82 -4.27
CA ALA A 472 18.37 31.69 -3.11
C ALA A 472 19.22 31.21 -1.92
N MET A 473 19.23 29.90 -1.62
CA MET A 473 20.09 29.30 -0.58
C MET A 473 21.59 29.51 -0.91
N VAL A 474 22.00 29.21 -2.15
CA VAL A 474 23.40 29.26 -2.61
C VAL A 474 23.94 30.67 -2.76
N LEU A 475 23.09 31.70 -2.92
CA LEU A 475 23.51 33.11 -2.93
C LEU A 475 23.42 33.75 -1.54
N ALA A 476 22.34 33.50 -0.79
CA ALA A 476 22.14 34.11 0.52
C ALA A 476 23.06 33.54 1.61
N VAL A 477 23.40 32.25 1.58
CA VAL A 477 24.29 31.66 2.60
C VAL A 477 25.73 32.21 2.48
N PRO A 478 26.38 32.26 1.30
CA PRO A 478 27.69 32.90 1.18
C PRO A 478 27.65 34.41 1.44
N ALA A 479 26.63 35.13 0.97
CA ALA A 479 26.51 36.57 1.23
C ALA A 479 26.34 36.88 2.73
N GLY A 480 25.50 36.11 3.44
CA GLY A 480 25.34 36.23 4.89
C GLY A 480 26.61 35.85 5.66
N MET A 481 27.31 34.80 5.23
CA MET A 481 28.61 34.43 5.81
C MET A 481 29.67 35.51 5.59
N TYR A 482 29.73 36.12 4.41
CA TYR A 482 30.71 37.16 4.06
C TYR A 482 30.43 38.50 4.77
N ALA A 483 29.16 38.87 4.94
CA ALA A 483 28.77 40.01 5.78
C ALA A 483 29.18 39.78 7.25
N CYS A 484 28.92 38.57 7.77
CA CYS A 484 29.32 38.17 9.13
C CYS A 484 30.84 38.03 9.35
N THR A 485 31.68 38.08 8.30
CA THR A 485 33.15 38.04 8.43
C THR A 485 33.86 39.33 8.01
N MET A 486 33.20 40.26 7.32
CA MET A 486 33.80 41.56 6.98
C MET A 486 33.49 42.68 7.98
N GLU A 487 32.34 42.68 8.68
CA GLU A 487 32.09 43.69 9.71
C GLU A 487 32.79 43.33 11.04
N SER A 488 33.97 43.92 11.23
CA SER A 488 34.66 43.92 12.51
C SER A 488 33.86 44.69 13.57
N SER A 489 33.53 44.00 14.66
CA SER A 489 32.98 44.52 15.93
C SER A 489 31.61 45.21 15.88
N PHE A 490 30.57 44.57 16.46
CA PHE A 490 29.63 45.19 17.41
C PHE A 490 28.84 44.14 18.23
N ASN A 491 28.37 44.50 19.43
CA ASN A 491 27.71 43.61 20.40
C ASN A 491 26.30 43.14 19.94
N CYS A 492 26.22 42.18 19.03
CA CYS A 492 24.94 41.61 18.60
C CYS A 492 24.24 40.77 19.70
N LEU A 493 25.00 40.02 20.52
CA LEU A 493 24.44 39.08 21.50
C LEU A 493 23.68 39.77 22.65
N GLU A 494 24.00 41.03 22.93
CA GLU A 494 23.51 41.77 24.10
C GLU A 494 22.14 42.42 23.85
N LYS A 495 21.89 42.95 22.64
CA LYS A 495 20.60 43.58 22.27
C LYS A 495 19.46 42.57 22.09
N CYS A 496 19.72 41.32 21.71
CA CYS A 496 18.67 40.30 21.60
C CYS A 496 17.99 39.98 22.94
N PHE A 497 18.69 40.12 24.07
CA PHE A 497 18.11 39.89 25.40
C PHE A 497 17.22 41.06 25.89
N GLU A 498 17.44 42.27 25.38
CA GLU A 498 16.66 43.47 25.72
C GLU A 498 15.27 43.48 25.06
N LEU A 499 15.17 43.18 23.75
CA LEU A 499 13.88 43.26 23.04
C LEU A 499 12.86 42.21 23.55
N CYS A 500 13.31 40.98 23.81
CA CYS A 500 12.47 39.94 24.43
C CYS A 500 11.98 40.30 25.85
N ARG A 501 12.57 41.31 26.50
CA ARG A 501 12.16 41.78 27.83
C ARG A 501 11.14 42.92 27.80
N LYS A 502 11.07 43.68 26.70
CA LYS A 502 10.17 44.84 26.54
C LYS A 502 8.75 44.45 26.07
N ASN A 503 8.60 43.42 25.23
CA ASN A 503 7.28 42.91 24.78
C ASN A 503 6.46 42.15 25.86
N ARG A 504 6.77 42.31 27.16
CA ARG A 504 6.06 41.66 28.27
C ARG A 504 5.45 42.62 29.31
N LYS A 505 5.45 43.93 29.03
CA LYS A 505 4.77 44.97 29.83
C LYS A 505 4.23 46.08 28.91
N GLY A 506 3.02 45.93 28.39
CA GLY A 506 2.51 46.90 27.40
C GLY A 506 1.03 46.83 27.01
N GLN A 507 0.14 46.22 27.81
CA GLN A 507 -1.31 46.28 27.50
C GLN A 507 -2.19 46.23 28.76
N LYS A 508 -2.69 47.40 29.15
CA LYS A 508 -3.84 47.62 30.04
C LYS A 508 -4.40 49.01 29.74
N ASN A 509 -5.74 49.13 29.77
CA ASN A 509 -6.52 50.35 29.49
C ASN A 509 -6.50 50.76 28.01
N LEU A 510 -7.54 51.39 27.43
CA LEU A 510 -8.83 51.83 27.99
C LEU A 510 -9.99 51.45 27.02
N ARG A 511 -11.25 51.80 27.37
CA ARG A 511 -12.51 51.40 26.72
C ARG A 511 -13.12 52.54 25.87
N GLU A 512 -13.99 52.13 24.93
CA GLU A 512 -15.23 52.82 24.46
C GLU A 512 -15.17 54.23 23.83
N GLY A 513 -15.74 54.38 22.62
CA GLY A 513 -15.98 55.70 22.01
C GLY A 513 -16.57 55.68 20.60
N LYS A 514 -17.91 55.84 20.51
CA LYS A 514 -18.75 56.17 19.33
C LYS A 514 -18.19 57.36 18.48
N LYS A 515 -18.55 57.60 17.20
CA LYS A 515 -19.67 57.13 16.35
C LYS A 515 -19.42 57.42 14.83
N GLU A 516 -19.90 56.51 13.96
CA GLU A 516 -20.76 56.70 12.75
C GLU A 516 -20.34 57.47 11.45
N ASN A 517 -21.05 57.06 10.38
CA ASN A 517 -21.29 57.70 9.06
C ASN A 517 -20.14 57.66 8.02
N THR A 518 -20.33 57.33 6.74
CA THR A 518 -21.54 56.90 5.97
C THR A 518 -21.15 56.19 4.65
N PHE A 519 -21.93 55.16 4.24
CA PHE A 519 -22.28 54.61 2.88
C PHE A 519 -21.42 54.98 1.64
N ASP A 520 -21.20 54.14 0.61
CA ASP A 520 -21.77 52.85 0.13
C ASP A 520 -20.67 52.06 -0.67
N SER A 521 -20.77 50.80 -1.12
CA SER A 521 -21.93 49.95 -1.43
C SER A 521 -21.75 48.45 -1.08
N LEU A 522 -22.86 47.72 -0.92
CA LEU A 522 -23.03 46.25 -0.70
C LEU A 522 -24.28 45.76 -1.51
N PRO A 523 -24.86 44.52 -1.40
CA PRO A 523 -24.60 43.28 -0.61
C PRO A 523 -24.05 42.13 -1.51
N SER A 524 -23.99 40.82 -1.20
CA SER A 524 -24.52 39.88 -0.16
C SER A 524 -23.41 38.86 0.25
N GLY A 525 -23.55 37.78 1.04
CA GLY A 525 -24.68 37.02 1.64
C GLY A 525 -24.92 35.69 0.89
N SER A 526 -25.03 34.50 1.51
CA SER A 526 -25.06 34.04 2.93
C SER A 526 -24.87 32.49 2.94
N GLU A 527 -24.62 31.70 4.00
CA GLU A 527 -24.26 31.78 5.44
C GLU A 527 -23.75 30.35 5.85
N GLU A 528 -23.22 29.98 7.02
CA GLU A 528 -22.97 30.63 8.32
C GLU A 528 -21.41 30.55 8.62
N GLY A 529 -20.79 30.21 9.76
CA GLY A 529 -21.31 29.93 11.11
C GLY A 529 -20.32 29.51 12.22
N LEU A 530 -20.85 29.50 13.45
CA LEU A 530 -20.40 28.97 14.77
C LEU A 530 -18.89 28.82 15.15
N CYS A 531 -18.61 29.06 16.44
CA CYS A 531 -17.27 29.02 17.07
C CYS A 531 -17.23 28.12 18.33
N HIS A 532 -16.10 27.47 18.63
CA HIS A 532 -15.47 27.31 19.97
C HIS A 532 -14.11 26.56 19.78
N GLN A 533 -12.93 26.92 20.29
CA GLN A 533 -12.36 27.41 21.58
C GLN A 533 -11.86 26.32 22.57
N ASN A 534 -10.53 26.30 22.79
CA ASN A 534 -9.78 25.81 23.98
C ASN A 534 -9.81 24.29 24.30
N SER A 535 -8.89 23.70 25.09
CA SER A 535 -7.73 24.22 25.88
C SER A 535 -6.49 23.29 25.71
N SER A 536 -5.21 23.69 25.92
CA SER A 536 -4.47 23.88 27.20
C SER A 536 -4.45 22.62 28.12
N GLU A 537 -3.40 22.25 28.88
CA GLU A 537 -2.06 22.83 29.18
C GLU A 537 -1.17 21.74 29.88
N GLY A 538 -0.02 21.93 30.56
CA GLY A 538 0.74 23.14 30.92
C GLY A 538 1.54 23.10 32.24
N LYS A 539 2.42 22.11 32.47
CA LYS A 539 3.61 22.13 33.39
C LYS A 539 3.70 23.16 34.57
N LYS A 540 3.90 22.61 35.80
CA LYS A 540 4.79 23.04 36.95
C LYS A 540 4.23 23.87 38.15
N LYS A 541 4.50 23.32 39.36
CA LYS A 541 5.08 23.96 40.60
C LYS A 541 4.23 25.06 41.31
N LEU A 542 4.42 25.46 42.58
CA LEU A 542 5.38 25.15 43.69
C LEU A 542 4.67 25.44 45.06
N LYS A 543 4.74 24.61 46.12
CA LYS A 543 5.56 24.71 47.36
C LYS A 543 4.97 23.71 48.40
N THR A 544 5.74 22.94 49.21
CA THR A 544 6.22 23.23 50.60
C THR A 544 5.12 23.73 51.58
N GLN A 545 4.91 23.20 52.80
CA GLN A 545 5.76 22.43 53.75
C GLN A 545 5.01 21.26 54.47
N GLU A 546 5.76 20.44 55.24
CA GLU A 546 5.50 19.76 56.55
C GLU A 546 4.04 19.47 57.04
N ALA A 547 3.72 18.38 57.77
CA ALA A 547 4.54 17.31 58.37
C ALA A 547 3.70 16.09 58.88
N VAL A 548 4.38 14.94 59.10
CA VAL A 548 4.14 13.93 60.17
C VAL A 548 2.90 12.98 60.14
N HIS A 549 3.09 11.79 60.73
CA HIS A 549 2.16 10.72 61.17
C HIS A 549 1.36 9.80 60.18
N LYS A 550 1.96 8.62 59.96
CA LYS A 550 1.33 7.27 60.07
C LYS A 550 1.01 6.93 61.54
N PRO A 551 0.32 5.80 61.90
CA PRO A 551 -0.48 4.82 61.11
C PRO A 551 -1.82 4.35 61.75
N ASN A 552 -2.65 3.58 61.02
CA ASN A 552 -3.18 2.23 61.40
C ASN A 552 -4.13 1.69 60.29
N LYS A 553 -4.17 0.37 59.98
CA LYS A 553 -4.98 -0.75 60.55
C LYS A 553 -6.50 -0.46 60.57
N GLN A 554 -7.40 -1.39 60.23
CA GLN A 554 -7.26 -2.87 60.21
C GLN A 554 -8.20 -3.59 59.22
N LYS A 555 -8.01 -4.92 59.12
CA LYS A 555 -8.93 -6.02 58.72
C LYS A 555 -10.45 -5.74 58.85
N SER A 556 -11.37 -6.39 58.12
CA SER A 556 -11.30 -7.35 56.99
C SER A 556 -12.67 -7.36 56.24
N ASP A 557 -13.35 -8.39 55.69
CA ASP A 557 -13.28 -9.88 55.69
C ASP A 557 -14.08 -10.52 54.50
N HIS A 558 -14.45 -11.80 54.57
CA HIS A 558 -15.31 -12.55 53.63
C HIS A 558 -16.74 -11.93 53.48
N ARG A 559 -17.52 -12.18 52.41
CA ARG A 559 -18.02 -13.50 51.93
C ARG A 559 -18.73 -13.43 50.55
N ASN A 560 -19.10 -14.60 50.03
CA ASN A 560 -19.93 -14.92 48.84
C ASN A 560 -21.22 -14.05 48.73
N SER A 561 -21.93 -13.92 47.59
CA SER A 561 -22.27 -14.97 46.61
C SER A 561 -22.93 -14.44 45.31
N ALA A 562 -22.95 -15.30 44.28
CA ALA A 562 -23.98 -15.56 43.25
C ALA A 562 -24.77 -14.43 42.52
N ASP A 563 -24.87 -14.62 41.20
CA ASP A 563 -26.00 -14.38 40.26
C ASP A 563 -26.69 -13.01 40.17
N LEU A 564 -26.65 -12.38 38.98
CA LEU A 564 -27.80 -12.30 38.04
C LEU A 564 -27.49 -11.45 36.78
N TYR A 565 -27.91 -11.99 35.61
CA TYR A 565 -27.94 -11.42 34.25
C TYR A 565 -26.61 -11.12 33.53
#